data_AF-A0A2A2YFZ1-F1
#
_entry.id   AF-A0A2A2YFZ1-F1
#
_cell.length_a   1.000
_cell.length_b   1.000
_cell.length_c   1.000
_cell.angle_alpha   90.00
_cell.angle_beta   90.00
_cell.angle_gamma   90.00
#
_symmetry.space_group_name_H-M   'P 1'
#
loop_
_entity.id
_entity.type
_entity.pdbx_description
1 polymer ?
#
loop_
_entity_poly.entity_id
_entity_poly.type
_entity_poly.pdbx_seq_one_letter_code
_entity_poly.pdbx_strand_id
1 'polypeptide(L)'
;MENDTISPSSSESKLPLIVGILGFALGTAGLVLGIQAKRLAVAATDDAIAIKANVEVVQNALGGKASTADLQAVRADLDKGLSDLALNEKTLADQITALQKLASSPKTTTGAGKATVAAGPGEYIVAKGDTLGGIAKKVGISLKVIQELNPDVNANRMQIGQRLKTK
;
A
#
# COMPACT_ATOMS: atom_id res chain seq x y z
N MET A 1 -118.21 -47.85 -15.60
CA MET A 1 -117.58 -46.53 -15.83
C MET A 1 -117.07 -46.14 -14.46
N GLU A 2 -115.88 -46.57 -14.06
CA GLU A 2 -115.39 -46.18 -12.74
C GLU A 2 -113.88 -45.88 -12.78
N ASN A 3 -113.63 -44.63 -12.46
CA ASN A 3 -112.43 -43.83 -12.64
C ASN A 3 -111.16 -44.41 -12.01
N ASP A 4 -110.09 -44.31 -12.80
CA ASP A 4 -108.71 -44.13 -12.34
C ASP A 4 -108.66 -43.06 -11.23
N THR A 5 -108.34 -43.50 -10.02
CA THR A 5 -108.03 -42.60 -8.90
C THR A 5 -106.56 -42.22 -9.01
N ILE A 6 -106.27 -41.17 -9.76
CA ILE A 6 -104.93 -40.57 -9.85
C ILE A 6 -104.64 -39.96 -8.48
N SER A 7 -103.72 -40.57 -7.73
CA SER A 7 -103.20 -39.98 -6.50
C SER A 7 -102.49 -38.67 -6.85
N PRO A 8 -102.85 -37.52 -6.24
CA PRO A 8 -102.10 -36.29 -6.43
C PRO A 8 -100.73 -36.47 -5.78
N SER A 9 -99.71 -36.65 -6.62
CA SER A 9 -98.31 -36.56 -6.23
C SER A 9 -98.04 -35.15 -5.72
N SER A 10 -98.04 -34.98 -4.39
CA SER A 10 -97.57 -33.77 -3.71
C SER A 10 -96.14 -33.49 -4.13
N SER A 11 -95.97 -32.53 -5.04
CA SER A 11 -94.69 -31.88 -5.31
C SER A 11 -94.25 -31.14 -4.05
N GLU A 12 -93.61 -31.84 -3.11
CA GLU A 12 -92.93 -31.18 -1.99
C GLU A 12 -91.97 -30.13 -2.55
N SER A 13 -92.20 -28.88 -2.16
CA SER A 13 -91.39 -27.75 -2.61
C SER A 13 -89.96 -27.92 -2.10
N LYS A 14 -89.03 -28.32 -2.99
CA LYS A 14 -87.59 -28.46 -2.69
C LYS A 14 -86.87 -27.10 -2.56
N LEU A 15 -87.58 -26.00 -2.83
CA LEU A 15 -87.03 -24.64 -2.83
C LEU A 15 -86.36 -24.24 -1.49
N PRO A 16 -86.95 -24.49 -0.30
CA PRO A 16 -86.31 -24.14 0.97
C PRO A 16 -85.00 -24.92 1.19
N LEU A 17 -84.94 -26.18 0.76
CA LEU A 17 -83.75 -27.01 0.86
C LEU A 17 -82.65 -26.51 -0.09
N ILE A 18 -83.00 -26.17 -1.34
CA ILE A 18 -82.06 -25.63 -2.33
C ILE A 18 -81.50 -24.27 -1.87
N VAL A 19 -82.34 -23.38 -1.35
CA VAL A 19 -81.93 -22.08 -0.82
C VAL A 19 -81.04 -22.25 0.42
N GLY A 20 -81.36 -23.19 1.30
CA GLY A 20 -80.53 -23.51 2.48
C GLY A 20 -79.14 -24.04 2.11
N ILE A 21 -79.06 -24.96 1.15
CA ILE A 21 -77.78 -25.49 0.64
C ILE A 21 -76.96 -24.38 -0.02
N LEU A 22 -77.59 -23.53 -0.83
CA LEU A 22 -76.92 -22.40 -1.49
C LEU A 22 -76.40 -21.38 -0.46
N GLY A 23 -77.20 -21.04 0.55
CA GLY A 23 -76.80 -20.14 1.62
C GLY A 23 -75.64 -20.69 2.46
N PHE A 24 -75.66 -21.99 2.78
CA PHE A 24 -74.56 -22.65 3.48
C PHE A 24 -73.28 -22.69 2.63
N ALA A 25 -73.39 -23.02 1.33
CA ALA A 25 -72.27 -23.02 0.41
C ALA A 25 -71.62 -21.62 0.27
N LEU A 26 -72.44 -20.58 0.15
CA LEU A 26 -71.94 -19.19 0.09
C LEU A 26 -71.33 -18.73 1.41
N GLY A 27 -71.95 -19.08 2.55
CA GLY A 27 -71.43 -18.73 3.88
C GLY A 27 -70.08 -19.39 4.18
N THR A 28 -69.93 -20.67 3.85
CA THR A 28 -68.67 -21.40 4.01
C THR A 28 -67.58 -20.87 3.07
N ALA A 29 -67.92 -20.54 1.82
CA ALA A 29 -66.98 -19.89 0.89
C ALA A 29 -66.50 -18.52 1.40
N GLY A 30 -67.42 -17.70 1.94
CA GLY A 30 -67.08 -16.41 2.54
C GLY A 30 -66.15 -16.54 3.74
N LEU A 31 -66.40 -17.52 4.62
CA LEU A 31 -65.53 -17.80 5.76
C LEU A 31 -64.12 -18.21 5.34
N VAL A 32 -64.00 -19.11 4.35
CA VAL A 32 -62.69 -19.56 3.83
C VAL A 32 -61.93 -18.41 3.20
N LEU A 33 -62.59 -17.57 2.39
CA LEU A 33 -61.96 -16.39 1.78
C LEU A 33 -61.50 -15.39 2.85
N GLY A 34 -62.31 -15.16 3.89
CA GLY A 34 -61.94 -14.29 5.01
C GLY A 34 -60.72 -14.80 5.78
N ILE A 35 -60.65 -16.11 6.03
CA ILE A 35 -59.48 -16.74 6.66
C ILE A 35 -58.25 -16.62 5.74
N GLN A 36 -58.40 -16.87 4.45
CA GLN A 36 -57.30 -16.73 3.48
C GLN A 36 -56.78 -15.30 3.43
N ALA A 37 -57.67 -14.30 3.31
CA ALA A 37 -57.30 -12.89 3.31
C ALA A 37 -56.56 -12.48 4.58
N LYS A 38 -57.03 -12.94 5.75
CA LYS A 38 -56.36 -12.68 7.03
C LYS A 38 -54.96 -13.31 7.09
N ARG A 39 -54.79 -14.52 6.55
CA ARG A 39 -53.48 -15.19 6.47
C ARG A 39 -52.52 -14.45 5.56
N LEU A 40 -52.97 -13.99 4.38
CA LEU A 40 -52.14 -13.18 3.49
C LEU A 40 -51.75 -11.84 4.13
N ALA A 41 -52.66 -11.18 4.85
CA ALA A 41 -52.36 -9.94 5.55
C ALA A 41 -51.31 -10.12 6.66
N VAL A 42 -51.39 -11.22 7.41
CA VAL A 42 -50.38 -11.57 8.42
C VAL A 42 -49.03 -11.86 7.75
N ALA A 43 -48.99 -12.67 6.69
CA ALA A 43 -47.76 -12.96 5.95
C ALA A 43 -47.09 -11.69 5.39
N ALA A 44 -47.88 -10.77 4.80
CA ALA A 44 -47.36 -9.50 4.32
C ALA A 44 -46.80 -8.61 5.44
N THR A 45 -47.37 -8.70 6.65
CA THR A 45 -46.87 -7.98 7.83
C THR A 45 -45.56 -8.59 8.32
N ASP A 46 -45.46 -9.92 8.36
CA ASP A 46 -44.23 -10.63 8.74
C ASP A 46 -43.09 -10.35 7.75
N ASP A 47 -43.38 -10.35 6.45
CA ASP A 47 -42.43 -9.97 5.40
C ASP A 47 -41.96 -8.51 5.56
N ALA A 48 -42.86 -7.57 5.88
CA ALA A 48 -42.49 -6.18 6.13
C ALA A 48 -41.60 -6.03 7.37
N ILE A 49 -41.86 -6.80 8.44
CA ILE A 49 -41.01 -6.83 9.64
C ILE A 49 -39.62 -7.39 9.28
N ALA A 50 -39.54 -8.46 8.50
CA ALA A 50 -38.29 -9.06 8.06
C ALA A 50 -37.47 -8.11 7.17
N ILE A 51 -38.12 -7.42 6.23
CA ILE A 51 -37.49 -6.39 5.39
C ILE A 51 -36.94 -5.27 6.28
N LYS A 52 -37.72 -4.77 7.24
CA LYS A 52 -37.29 -3.70 8.14
C LYS A 52 -36.07 -4.11 8.98
N ALA A 53 -36.07 -5.33 9.50
CA ALA A 53 -34.92 -5.88 10.23
C ALA A 53 -33.68 -5.99 9.33
N ASN A 54 -33.83 -6.46 8.09
CA ASN A 54 -32.72 -6.53 7.13
C ASN A 54 -32.18 -5.14 6.76
N VAL A 55 -33.06 -4.13 6.60
CA VAL A 55 -32.65 -2.74 6.36
C VAL A 55 -31.84 -2.20 7.54
N GLU A 56 -32.25 -2.46 8.78
CA GLU A 56 -31.53 -2.05 9.97
C GLU A 56 -30.16 -2.72 10.09
N VAL A 57 -30.07 -4.02 9.79
CA VAL A 57 -28.80 -4.77 9.73
C VAL A 57 -27.88 -4.20 8.65
N VAL A 58 -28.40 -3.92 7.45
CA VAL A 58 -27.62 -3.31 6.36
C VAL A 58 -27.17 -1.90 6.73
N GLN A 59 -28.01 -1.10 7.37
CA GLN A 59 -27.69 0.25 7.82
C GLN A 59 -26.61 0.25 8.91
N ASN A 60 -26.68 -0.66 9.87
CA ASN A 60 -25.62 -0.85 10.87
C ASN A 60 -24.33 -1.39 10.25
N ALA A 61 -24.41 -2.30 9.27
CA ALA A 61 -23.25 -2.82 8.55
C ALA A 61 -22.58 -1.75 7.67
N LEU A 62 -23.33 -0.78 7.15
CA LEU A 62 -22.81 0.38 6.43
C LEU A 62 -22.22 1.43 7.38
N GLY A 63 -22.89 1.70 8.50
CA GLY A 63 -22.40 2.64 9.52
C GLY A 63 -21.19 2.14 10.31
N GLY A 64 -21.04 0.82 10.44
CA GLY A 64 -19.93 0.17 11.16
C GLY A 64 -18.68 -0.11 10.33
N LYS A 65 -18.68 0.18 9.01
CA LYS A 65 -17.51 -0.01 8.15
C LYS A 65 -16.71 1.30 8.06
N ALA A 66 -15.76 1.43 9.00
CA ALA A 66 -14.86 2.56 9.22
C ALA A 66 -15.58 3.88 9.53
N SER A 67 -15.35 4.43 10.72
CA SER A 67 -15.88 5.76 11.04
C SER A 67 -15.37 6.73 9.99
N THR A 68 -16.20 7.65 9.51
CA THR A 68 -15.75 8.72 8.59
C THR A 68 -14.50 9.43 9.11
N ALA A 69 -14.37 9.52 10.44
CA ALA A 69 -13.17 10.00 11.13
C ALA A 69 -11.91 9.19 10.83
N ASP A 70 -11.98 7.85 10.83
CA ASP A 70 -10.84 6.97 10.55
C ASP A 70 -10.39 7.13 9.08
N LEU A 71 -11.36 7.22 8.16
CA LEU A 71 -11.06 7.45 6.74
C LEU A 71 -10.48 8.85 6.49
N GLN A 72 -10.93 9.86 7.23
CA GLN A 72 -10.36 11.21 7.18
C GLN A 72 -8.94 11.24 7.76
N ALA A 73 -8.68 10.51 8.84
CA ALA A 73 -7.33 10.39 9.42
C ALA A 73 -6.37 9.73 8.44
N VAL A 74 -6.75 8.60 7.83
CA VAL A 74 -5.95 7.92 6.80
C VAL A 74 -5.67 8.84 5.61
N ARG A 75 -6.66 9.63 5.17
CA ARG A 75 -6.47 10.61 4.09
C ARG A 75 -5.49 11.71 4.47
N ALA A 76 -5.60 12.24 5.69
CA ALA A 76 -4.69 13.27 6.19
C ALA A 76 -3.25 12.76 6.33
N ASP A 77 -3.05 11.52 6.78
CA ASP A 77 -1.73 10.88 6.81
C ASP A 77 -1.16 10.69 5.41
N LEU A 78 -1.99 10.35 4.42
CA LEU A 78 -1.57 10.22 3.04
C LEU A 78 -1.14 11.57 2.43
N ASP A 79 -1.89 12.64 2.68
CA ASP A 79 -1.55 14.00 2.24
C ASP A 79 -0.25 14.52 2.88
N LYS A 80 -0.01 14.20 4.16
CA LYS A 80 1.28 14.47 4.82
C LYS A 80 2.42 13.70 4.16
N GLY A 81 2.26 12.39 3.94
CA GLY A 81 3.30 11.56 3.32
C GLY A 81 3.67 12.04 1.91
N LEU A 82 2.69 12.47 1.12
CA LEU A 82 2.92 13.11 -0.19
C LEU A 82 3.72 14.41 -0.08
N SER A 83 3.40 15.23 0.91
CA SER A 83 4.11 16.49 1.17
C SER A 83 5.57 16.26 1.61
N ASP A 84 5.79 15.28 2.49
CA ASP A 84 7.13 14.91 2.96
C ASP A 84 8.00 14.36 1.83
N LEU A 85 7.42 13.57 0.92
CA LEU A 85 8.13 13.08 -0.28
C LEU A 85 8.59 14.24 -1.17
N ALA A 86 7.73 15.25 -1.38
CA ALA A 86 8.07 16.43 -2.17
C ALA A 86 9.20 17.26 -1.52
N LEU A 87 9.20 17.36 -0.18
CA LEU A 87 10.29 18.02 0.56
C LEU A 87 11.61 17.24 0.47
N ASN A 88 11.55 15.91 0.50
CA ASN A 88 12.72 15.06 0.32
C ASN A 88 13.32 15.19 -1.08
N GLU A 89 12.50 15.24 -2.13
CA GLU A 89 12.97 15.45 -3.50
C GLU A 89 13.73 16.77 -3.61
N LYS A 90 13.15 17.86 -3.09
CA LYS A 90 13.80 19.19 -3.06
C LYS A 90 15.12 19.17 -2.27
N THR A 91 15.10 18.56 -1.09
CA THR A 91 16.27 18.42 -0.22
C THR A 91 17.40 17.62 -0.89
N LEU A 92 17.07 16.56 -1.63
CA LEU A 92 18.05 15.79 -2.39
C LEU A 92 18.64 16.62 -3.53
N ALA A 93 17.81 17.37 -4.27
CA ALA A 93 18.28 18.24 -5.34
C ALA A 93 19.26 19.32 -4.85
N ASP A 94 18.96 19.95 -3.70
CA ASP A 94 19.84 20.94 -3.08
C ASP A 94 21.17 20.32 -2.62
N GLN A 95 21.14 19.12 -2.05
CA GLN A 95 22.35 18.39 -1.64
C GLN A 95 23.22 17.97 -2.85
N ILE A 96 22.61 17.49 -3.94
CA ILE A 96 23.34 17.15 -5.17
C ILE A 96 24.04 18.39 -5.71
N THR A 97 23.35 19.53 -5.74
CA THR A 97 23.91 20.80 -6.19
C THR A 97 25.08 21.23 -5.29
N ALA A 98 24.96 21.09 -3.98
CA ALA A 98 26.02 21.39 -3.03
C ALA A 98 27.26 20.50 -3.22
N LEU A 99 27.07 19.19 -3.42
CA LEU A 99 28.16 18.24 -3.69
C LEU A 99 28.84 18.51 -5.03
N GLN A 100 28.08 18.83 -6.08
CA GLN A 100 28.64 19.23 -7.38
C GLN A 100 29.44 20.54 -7.29
N LYS A 101 28.98 21.51 -6.50
CA LYS A 101 29.71 22.75 -6.24
C LYS A 101 31.00 22.49 -5.46
N LEU A 102 30.98 21.56 -4.50
CA LEU A 102 32.19 21.12 -3.80
C LEU A 102 33.17 20.40 -4.73
N ALA A 103 32.68 19.55 -5.63
CA ALA A 103 33.51 18.83 -6.61
C ALA A 103 34.09 19.77 -7.69
N SER A 104 33.36 20.83 -8.04
CA SER A 104 33.79 21.82 -9.06
C SER A 104 34.63 22.95 -8.47
N SER A 105 34.74 23.05 -7.15
CA SER A 105 35.63 24.01 -6.49
C SER A 105 37.03 23.40 -6.38
N PRO A 106 38.07 23.99 -7.01
CA PRO A 106 39.42 23.49 -6.84
C PRO A 106 39.81 23.67 -5.37
N LYS A 107 40.07 22.55 -4.68
CA LYS A 107 40.79 22.53 -3.42
C LYS A 107 42.15 23.20 -3.66
N THR A 108 42.28 24.46 -3.27
CA THR A 108 43.52 25.22 -3.36
C THR A 108 44.61 24.47 -2.58
N THR A 109 45.59 23.94 -3.30
CA THR A 109 46.91 23.67 -2.74
C THR A 109 47.88 24.61 -3.45
N THR A 110 48.22 25.68 -2.75
CA THR A 110 49.42 26.46 -3.03
C THR A 110 50.62 25.54 -2.91
N GLY A 111 51.34 25.31 -4.01
CA GLY A 111 52.56 24.51 -4.01
C GLY A 111 52.92 23.98 -5.38
N ALA A 112 53.81 24.70 -6.07
CA ALA A 112 54.47 24.22 -7.28
C ALA A 112 55.01 22.79 -7.08
N GLY A 113 54.63 21.87 -7.98
CA GLY A 113 55.01 20.46 -7.84
C GLY A 113 54.79 19.68 -9.12
N LYS A 114 55.80 19.73 -9.99
CA LYS A 114 56.00 18.97 -11.23
C LYS A 114 55.53 17.49 -11.11
N ALA A 115 54.77 17.07 -12.12
CA ALA A 115 54.17 15.76 -12.31
C ALA A 115 55.00 14.57 -11.80
N THR A 116 54.39 13.76 -10.94
CA THR A 116 54.90 12.48 -10.46
C THR A 116 54.60 11.38 -11.48
N VAL A 117 55.64 10.86 -12.11
CA VAL A 117 55.62 9.56 -12.79
C VAL A 117 55.59 8.49 -11.69
N ALA A 118 54.42 7.89 -11.49
CA ALA A 118 54.27 6.75 -10.59
C ALA A 118 54.98 5.54 -11.21
N ALA A 119 56.19 5.23 -10.72
CA ALA A 119 56.76 3.90 -10.90
C ALA A 119 55.98 2.93 -10.00
N GLY A 120 55.78 1.71 -10.51
CA GLY A 120 54.74 0.75 -10.11
C GLY A 120 54.79 0.26 -8.66
N PRO A 121 54.06 -0.83 -8.35
CA PRO A 121 53.75 -1.26 -6.99
C PRO A 121 55.01 -1.77 -6.26
N GLY A 122 55.84 -0.85 -5.78
CA GLY A 122 56.90 -1.06 -4.79
C GLY A 122 58.25 -0.42 -5.10
N GLU A 123 58.37 0.33 -6.20
CA GLU A 123 59.59 1.04 -6.56
C GLU A 123 59.31 2.51 -6.88
N TYR A 124 60.21 3.40 -6.45
CA TYR A 124 60.18 4.83 -6.75
C TYR A 124 61.42 5.23 -7.55
N ILE A 125 61.23 5.93 -8.66
CA ILE A 125 62.33 6.47 -9.46
C ILE A 125 62.60 7.90 -9.00
N VAL A 126 63.81 8.14 -8.50
CA VAL A 126 64.24 9.43 -7.95
C VAL A 126 64.23 10.49 -9.05
N ALA A 127 63.51 11.60 -8.85
CA ALA A 127 63.54 12.74 -9.75
C ALA A 127 64.55 13.80 -9.28
N LYS A 128 64.86 14.74 -10.18
CA LYS A 128 65.76 15.87 -9.87
C LYS A 128 65.18 16.70 -8.72
N GLY A 129 65.95 16.79 -7.63
CA GLY A 129 65.60 17.56 -6.43
C GLY A 129 64.84 16.78 -5.36
N ASP A 130 64.59 15.48 -5.57
CA ASP A 130 64.05 14.64 -4.51
C ASP A 130 65.11 14.34 -3.44
N THR A 131 64.67 14.26 -2.20
CA THR A 131 65.47 13.80 -1.06
C THR A 131 64.85 12.53 -0.49
N LEU A 132 65.64 11.71 0.18
CA LEU A 132 65.16 10.46 0.79
C LEU A 132 63.96 10.71 1.73
N GLY A 133 63.98 11.81 2.50
CA GLY A 133 62.85 12.23 3.34
C GLY A 133 61.66 12.78 2.56
N GLY A 134 61.88 13.48 1.44
CA GLY A 134 60.81 13.93 0.55
C GLY A 134 60.08 12.76 -0.11
N ILE A 135 60.83 11.74 -0.53
CA ILE A 135 60.28 10.51 -1.13
C ILE A 135 59.52 9.71 -0.07
N ALA A 136 60.09 9.54 1.13
CA ALA A 136 59.43 8.86 2.24
C ALA A 136 58.05 9.48 2.55
N LYS A 137 57.98 10.81 2.62
CA LYS A 137 56.72 11.56 2.79
C LYS A 137 55.76 11.38 1.61
N LYS A 138 56.26 11.41 0.37
CA LYS A 138 55.46 11.19 -0.85
C LYS A 138 54.83 9.80 -0.88
N VAL A 139 55.53 8.79 -0.38
CA VAL A 139 55.08 7.39 -0.38
C VAL A 139 54.32 7.03 0.92
N GLY A 140 54.37 7.87 1.95
CA GLY A 140 53.67 7.65 3.20
C GLY A 140 54.38 6.68 4.15
N ILE A 141 55.69 6.49 4.00
CA ILE A 141 56.51 5.65 4.87
C ILE A 141 57.50 6.49 5.67
N SER A 142 57.93 6.00 6.84
CA SER A 142 58.91 6.69 7.66
C SER A 142 60.30 6.68 7.01
N LEU A 143 61.10 7.73 7.25
CA LEU A 143 62.49 7.83 6.78
C LEU A 143 63.32 6.59 7.15
N LYS A 144 63.11 6.10 8.38
CA LYS A 144 63.77 4.89 8.90
C LYS A 144 63.44 3.64 8.07
N VAL A 145 62.17 3.48 7.70
CA VAL A 145 61.69 2.31 6.93
C VAL A 145 62.28 2.30 5.52
N ILE A 146 62.28 3.45 4.83
CA ILE A 146 62.86 3.52 3.49
C ILE A 146 64.39 3.34 3.50
N GLN A 147 65.06 3.75 4.58
CA GLN A 147 66.50 3.52 4.76
C GLN A 147 66.80 2.05 5.07
N GLU A 148 65.95 1.38 5.86
CA GLU A 148 66.04 -0.06 6.12
C GLU A 148 65.80 -0.89 4.85
N LEU A 149 64.87 -0.46 3.98
CA LEU A 149 64.62 -1.12 2.70
C LEU A 149 65.75 -0.90 1.68
N ASN A 150 66.55 0.15 1.85
CA ASN A 150 67.59 0.57 0.91
C ASN A 150 68.91 0.91 1.64
N PRO A 151 69.57 -0.05 2.31
CA PRO A 151 70.77 0.20 3.11
C PRO A 151 71.96 0.71 2.26
N ASP A 152 71.99 0.34 0.97
CA ASP A 152 73.02 0.76 0.02
C ASP A 152 72.83 2.20 -0.50
N VAL A 153 71.68 2.83 -0.19
CA VAL A 153 71.35 4.17 -0.68
C VAL A 153 71.76 5.23 0.35
N ASN A 154 72.76 6.02 0.00
CA ASN A 154 73.17 7.16 0.80
C ASN A 154 72.31 8.40 0.45
N ALA A 155 71.60 8.94 1.43
CA ALA A 155 70.74 10.13 1.27
C ALA A 155 71.47 11.36 0.69
N ASN A 156 72.78 11.50 0.93
CA ASN A 156 73.60 12.60 0.43
C ASN A 156 74.17 12.37 -0.98
N ARG A 157 74.05 11.15 -1.53
CA ARG A 157 74.60 10.76 -2.84
C ARG A 157 73.57 10.05 -3.72
N MET A 158 72.32 10.48 -3.64
CA MET A 158 71.25 9.94 -4.49
C MET A 158 71.37 10.42 -5.93
N GLN A 159 71.14 9.51 -6.88
CA GLN A 159 71.20 9.81 -8.31
C GLN A 159 69.80 9.94 -8.92
N ILE A 160 69.65 10.87 -9.86
CA ILE A 160 68.41 11.04 -10.62
C ILE A 160 68.22 9.80 -11.51
N GLY A 161 67.03 9.21 -11.47
CA GLY A 161 66.72 7.95 -12.16
C GLY A 161 67.00 6.69 -11.33
N GLN A 162 67.56 6.83 -10.13
CA GLN A 162 67.79 5.70 -9.22
C GLN A 162 66.47 5.11 -8.72
N ARG A 163 66.38 3.78 -8.64
CA ARG A 163 65.20 3.08 -8.13
C ARG A 163 65.36 2.84 -6.64
N LEU A 164 64.37 3.25 -5.85
CA LEU A 164 64.27 3.01 -4.42
C LEU A 164 63.11 2.06 -4.14
N LYS A 165 63.32 1.07 -3.28
CA LYS A 165 62.26 0.19 -2.77
C LYS A 165 61.41 0.93 -1.75
N THR A 166 60.10 0.80 -1.83
CA THR A 166 59.16 1.56 -0.99
C THR A 166 58.13 0.73 -0.24
N LYS A 167 58.12 -0.59 -0.40
CA LYS A 167 57.36 -1.55 0.40
C LYS A 167 57.97 -2.93 0.32
#